data_AF-A0A5C9E7X8-F1
#
_entry.id   AF-A0A5C9E7X8-F1
#
_cell.length_a   1.000
_cell.length_b   1.000
_cell.length_c   1.000
_cell.angle_alpha   90.00
_cell.angle_beta   90.00
_cell.angle_gamma   90.00
#
_symmetry.space_group_name_H-M   'P 1'
#
loop_
_entity.id
_entity.type
_entity.pdbx_description
1 polymer ?
#
loop_
_entity_poly.entity_id
_entity_poly.type
_entity_poly.pdbx_seq_one_letter_code
_entity_poly.pdbx_strand_id
1 'polypeptide(L)'
;MNRIQSFQPTKIDLLLSIIAAIIMPFICSILYDLVGALIPLLIYYGFFCFGIVYVRKKTLNYSLPDKLFTNGFLFLFAFEIFRIFLSIFIYEPMETFNLPGFLLTLFIWAPINAFSEQLIWIYVYESFANFYQAKSSKRKTFKVIGFILYLTIIALIHILFWTKFLFESESQFPWTIILISGNFILSFGYLYLYLKSKSMVPVFIIHLIVDSSAVILSLYSIIPYLFI
;
A
#
# COMPACT_ATOMS: atom_id res chain seq x y z
N MET A 1 -26.77 7.08 -12.30
CA MET A 1 -25.47 6.61 -11.75
C MET A 1 -25.02 5.39 -12.55
N ASN A 2 -23.96 5.52 -13.34
CA ASN A 2 -23.36 4.39 -14.05
C ASN A 2 -22.83 3.40 -12.99
N ARG A 3 -23.40 2.20 -12.92
CA ARG A 3 -22.82 1.11 -12.12
C ARG A 3 -21.43 0.85 -12.67
N ILE A 4 -20.39 1.16 -11.91
CA ILE A 4 -19.03 0.71 -12.23
C ILE A 4 -19.13 -0.80 -12.42
N GLN A 5 -18.85 -1.28 -13.62
CA GLN A 5 -18.87 -2.72 -13.90
C GLN A 5 -17.89 -3.38 -12.92
N SER A 6 -18.36 -4.41 -12.22
CA SER A 6 -17.51 -5.18 -11.31
C SER A 6 -16.43 -5.89 -12.12
N PHE A 7 -15.17 -5.62 -11.78
CA PHE A 7 -14.00 -6.27 -12.39
C PHE A 7 -14.20 -7.79 -12.48
N GLN A 8 -14.09 -8.33 -13.70
CA GLN A 8 -14.22 -9.76 -14.00
C GLN A 8 -12.83 -10.31 -14.35
N PRO A 9 -12.09 -10.87 -13.37
CA PRO A 9 -10.74 -11.34 -13.61
C PRO A 9 -10.71 -12.58 -14.51
N THR A 10 -9.63 -12.69 -15.27
CA THR A 10 -9.28 -13.81 -16.14
C THR A 10 -8.12 -14.61 -15.55
N LYS A 11 -7.72 -15.71 -16.21
CA LYS A 11 -6.54 -16.50 -15.78
C LYS A 11 -5.25 -15.67 -15.78
N ILE A 12 -5.15 -14.69 -16.68
CA ILE A 12 -4.01 -13.76 -16.74
C ILE A 12 -3.94 -12.95 -15.43
N ASP A 13 -5.09 -12.53 -14.90
CA ASP A 13 -5.13 -11.74 -13.67
C ASP A 13 -4.70 -12.55 -12.43
N LEU A 14 -4.98 -13.85 -12.41
CA LEU A 14 -4.45 -14.75 -11.38
C LEU A 14 -2.92 -14.85 -11.45
N LEU A 15 -2.37 -15.04 -12.65
CA LEU A 15 -0.93 -15.10 -12.86
C LEU A 15 -0.24 -13.77 -12.49
N LEU A 16 -0.76 -12.65 -12.99
CA LEU A 16 -0.24 -11.32 -12.68
C LEU A 16 -0.29 -11.02 -11.17
N SER A 17 -1.34 -11.47 -10.48
CA SER A 17 -1.45 -11.31 -9.03
C SER A 17 -0.42 -12.12 -8.26
N ILE A 18 -0.10 -13.34 -8.70
CA ILE A 18 0.98 -14.14 -8.10
C ILE A 18 2.34 -13.48 -8.37
N ILE A 19 2.59 -13.02 -9.59
CA ILE A 19 3.83 -12.31 -9.95
C ILE A 19 3.97 -11.05 -9.08
N ALA A 20 2.91 -10.23 -8.99
CA ALA A 20 2.92 -9.02 -8.18
C ALA A 20 3.13 -9.31 -6.69
N ALA A 21 2.50 -10.36 -6.15
CA ALA A 21 2.57 -10.64 -4.73
C ALA A 21 3.86 -11.30 -4.28
N ILE A 22 4.46 -12.14 -5.13
CA ILE A 22 5.61 -12.97 -4.76
C ILE A 22 6.87 -12.52 -5.49
N ILE A 23 6.85 -12.43 -6.82
CA ILE A 23 8.07 -12.24 -7.62
C ILE A 23 8.53 -10.78 -7.62
N MET A 24 7.60 -9.84 -7.78
CA MET A 24 7.89 -8.41 -7.89
C MET A 24 8.65 -7.84 -6.67
N PRO A 25 8.34 -8.18 -5.40
CA PRO A 25 9.12 -7.71 -4.26
C PRO A 25 10.60 -8.10 -4.33
N PHE A 26 10.93 -9.33 -4.76
CA PHE A 26 12.32 -9.75 -4.95
C PHE A 26 13.00 -8.99 -6.08
N ILE A 27 12.30 -8.78 -7.21
CA ILE A 27 12.85 -8.00 -8.33
C ILE A 27 13.16 -6.56 -7.87
N CYS A 28 12.23 -5.92 -7.16
CA CYS A 28 12.44 -4.55 -6.65
C CYS A 28 13.61 -4.50 -5.67
N SER A 29 13.72 -5.50 -4.79
CA SER A 29 14.81 -5.64 -3.83
C SER A 29 16.18 -5.78 -4.49
N ILE A 30 16.29 -6.66 -5.49
CA ILE A 30 17.55 -6.88 -6.23
C ILE A 30 17.91 -5.64 -7.05
N LEU A 31 16.94 -5.04 -7.75
CA LEU A 31 17.19 -3.85 -8.54
C LEU A 31 17.60 -2.66 -7.67
N TYR A 32 17.05 -2.53 -6.45
CA TYR A 32 17.49 -1.51 -5.51
C TYR A 32 18.99 -1.62 -5.24
N ASP A 33 19.50 -2.81 -4.95
CA ASP A 33 20.94 -3.01 -4.66
C ASP A 33 21.83 -2.71 -5.87
N LEU A 34 21.28 -2.72 -7.09
CA LEU A 34 22.03 -2.52 -8.32
C LEU A 34 22.03 -1.06 -8.81
N VAL A 35 20.92 -0.34 -8.64
CA VAL A 35 20.72 0.98 -9.28
C VAL A 35 20.04 2.01 -8.38
N GLY A 36 19.78 1.69 -7.11
CA GLY A 36 18.97 2.51 -6.21
C GLY A 36 17.46 2.38 -6.45
N ALA A 37 16.68 3.21 -5.77
CA ALA A 37 15.22 3.06 -5.68
C ALA A 37 14.47 3.49 -6.94
N LEU A 38 15.01 4.35 -7.80
CA LEU A 38 14.22 4.95 -8.89
C LEU A 38 13.60 3.89 -9.83
N ILE A 39 14.42 2.96 -10.33
CA ILE A 39 13.95 1.94 -11.29
C ILE A 39 12.95 0.96 -10.64
N PRO A 40 13.23 0.39 -9.44
CA PRO A 40 12.23 -0.36 -8.68
C PRO A 40 10.90 0.40 -8.48
N LEU A 41 10.94 1.69 -8.16
CA LEU A 41 9.73 2.51 -7.97
C LEU A 41 8.95 2.68 -9.27
N LEU A 42 9.63 2.87 -10.41
CA LEU A 42 8.97 2.93 -11.72
C LEU A 42 8.31 1.59 -12.09
N ILE A 43 8.94 0.47 -11.75
CA ILE A 43 8.35 -0.86 -11.94
C ILE A 43 7.14 -1.04 -11.02
N TYR A 44 7.30 -0.77 -9.73
CA TYR A 44 6.27 -1.01 -8.75
C TYR A 44 5.07 -0.08 -8.96
N TYR A 45 5.27 1.24 -8.96
CA TYR A 45 4.18 2.18 -9.16
C TYR A 45 3.74 2.23 -10.62
N GLY A 46 4.66 2.51 -11.54
CA GLY A 46 4.33 2.76 -12.94
C GLY A 46 3.77 1.51 -13.63
N PHE A 47 4.50 0.40 -13.58
CA PHE A 47 4.08 -0.81 -14.29
C PHE A 47 3.04 -1.62 -13.52
N PHE A 48 3.27 -1.96 -12.25
CA PHE A 48 2.34 -2.79 -11.49
C PHE A 48 1.11 -2.03 -10.99
N CYS A 49 1.29 -0.91 -10.27
CA CYS A 49 0.16 -0.20 -9.66
C CYS A 49 -0.70 0.52 -10.70
N PHE A 50 -0.10 1.22 -11.66
CA PHE A 50 -0.86 1.94 -12.70
C PHE A 50 -1.08 1.09 -13.95
N GLY A 51 0.00 0.63 -14.59
CA GLY A 51 -0.05 -0.07 -15.87
C GLY A 51 -0.97 -1.28 -15.84
N ILE A 52 -0.66 -2.27 -15.01
CA ILE A 52 -1.44 -3.50 -14.90
C ILE A 52 -2.85 -3.20 -14.40
N VAL A 53 -3.01 -2.49 -13.26
CA VAL A 53 -4.34 -2.29 -12.67
C VAL A 53 -5.25 -1.51 -13.62
N TYR A 54 -4.78 -0.42 -14.22
CA TYR A 54 -5.59 0.37 -15.15
C TYR A 54 -5.90 -0.41 -16.43
N VAL A 55 -4.91 -1.10 -17.03
CA VAL A 55 -5.13 -1.86 -18.27
C VAL A 55 -6.12 -3.00 -18.05
N ARG A 56 -6.05 -3.68 -16.90
CA ARG A 56 -6.89 -4.85 -16.59
C ARG A 56 -8.26 -4.49 -16.05
N LYS A 57 -8.37 -3.50 -15.16
CA LYS A 57 -9.65 -3.09 -14.56
C LYS A 57 -10.37 -1.99 -15.33
N LYS A 58 -9.66 -1.22 -16.17
CA LYS A 58 -10.15 0.00 -16.84
C LYS A 58 -10.60 1.12 -15.88
N THR A 59 -10.21 1.02 -14.61
CA THR A 59 -10.50 1.99 -13.56
C THR A 59 -9.52 1.83 -12.41
N LEU A 60 -9.21 2.93 -11.74
CA LEU A 60 -8.46 2.96 -10.48
C LEU A 60 -9.38 3.12 -9.26
N ASN A 61 -10.68 3.32 -9.48
CA ASN A 61 -11.71 3.48 -8.44
C ASN A 61 -11.49 4.67 -7.49
N TYR A 62 -10.91 5.77 -7.98
CA TYR A 62 -10.78 7.05 -7.26
C TYR A 62 -12.00 7.97 -7.39
N SER A 63 -13.20 7.41 -7.31
CA SER A 63 -14.44 8.20 -7.24
C SER A 63 -14.80 8.48 -5.79
N LEU A 64 -15.19 9.71 -5.45
CA LEU A 64 -15.74 10.02 -4.13
C LEU A 64 -16.94 9.12 -3.83
N PRO A 65 -16.96 8.41 -2.68
CA PRO A 65 -18.12 7.62 -2.29
C PRO A 65 -19.24 8.52 -1.76
N ASP A 66 -20.49 8.06 -1.83
CA ASP A 66 -21.67 8.79 -1.33
C ASP A 66 -21.53 9.19 0.15
N LYS A 67 -20.82 8.38 0.94
CA LYS A 67 -20.50 8.66 2.34
C LYS A 67 -19.04 8.30 2.63
N LEU A 68 -18.19 9.32 2.72
CA LEU A 68 -16.78 9.18 3.10
C LEU A 68 -16.64 8.81 4.58
N PHE A 69 -17.28 9.59 5.46
CA PHE A 69 -17.20 9.45 6.91
C PHE A 69 -18.15 8.36 7.44
N THR A 70 -17.80 7.11 7.17
CA THR A 70 -18.45 5.94 7.79
C THR A 70 -17.85 5.63 9.15
N ASN A 71 -18.55 4.88 10.02
CA ASN A 71 -18.00 4.47 11.31
C ASN A 71 -16.67 3.70 11.16
N GLY A 72 -16.56 2.88 10.11
CA GLY A 72 -15.31 2.17 9.80
C GLY A 72 -14.18 3.12 9.42
N PHE A 73 -14.47 4.16 8.62
CA PHE A 73 -13.48 5.18 8.28
C PHE A 73 -13.03 5.94 9.53
N LEU A 74 -13.98 6.42 10.34
CA LEU A 74 -13.68 7.19 11.56
C LEU A 74 -12.88 6.36 12.57
N PHE A 75 -13.22 5.07 12.73
CA PHE A 75 -12.46 4.16 13.59
C PHE A 75 -11.02 4.00 13.11
N LEU A 76 -10.81 3.69 11.82
CA LEU A 76 -9.47 3.50 11.27
C LEU A 76 -8.66 4.80 11.26
N PHE A 77 -9.31 5.93 11.00
CA PHE A 77 -8.69 7.24 11.08
C PHE A 77 -8.24 7.56 12.51
N ALA A 78 -9.11 7.38 13.51
CA ALA A 78 -8.75 7.60 14.92
C ALA A 78 -7.65 6.64 15.38
N PHE A 79 -7.72 5.38 14.96
CA PHE A 79 -6.68 4.38 15.20
C PHE A 79 -5.33 4.79 14.60
N GLU A 80 -5.36 5.35 13.38
CA GLU A 80 -4.16 5.85 12.71
C GLU A 80 -3.55 7.03 13.45
N ILE A 81 -4.34 8.02 13.86
CA ILE A 81 -3.85 9.15 14.66
C ILE A 81 -3.22 8.68 15.97
N PHE A 82 -3.85 7.72 16.66
CA PHE A 82 -3.28 7.13 17.87
C PHE A 82 -1.94 6.44 17.60
N ARG A 83 -1.84 5.70 16.49
CA ARG A 83 -0.61 5.02 16.10
C ARG A 83 0.51 5.99 15.75
N ILE A 84 0.19 7.09 15.05
CA ILE A 84 1.16 8.17 14.75
C ILE A 84 1.68 8.76 16.05
N PHE A 85 0.82 9.01 17.03
CA PHE A 85 1.26 9.46 18.34
C PHE A 85 2.26 8.49 18.99
N LEU A 86 2.03 7.18 18.89
CA LEU A 86 2.99 6.18 19.38
C LEU A 86 4.32 6.17 18.60
N SER A 87 4.30 6.51 17.31
CA SER A 87 5.51 6.52 16.47
C SER A 87 6.53 7.58 16.85
N ILE A 88 6.13 8.63 17.59
CA ILE A 88 7.03 9.66 18.14
C ILE A 88 8.10 9.05 19.06
N PHE A 89 7.81 7.91 19.69
CA PHE A 89 8.74 7.23 20.59
C PHE A 89 9.75 6.33 19.86
N ILE A 90 9.65 6.19 18.54
CA ILE A 90 10.40 5.17 17.79
C ILE A 90 11.08 5.71 16.54
N TYR A 91 10.48 6.70 15.87
CA TYR A 91 11.07 7.26 14.67
C TYR A 91 12.28 8.13 14.97
N GLU A 92 13.35 7.89 14.22
CA GLU A 92 14.58 8.65 14.29
C GLU A 92 14.62 9.67 13.15
N PRO A 93 14.87 10.95 13.46
CA PRO A 93 15.15 11.93 12.43
C PRO A 93 16.41 11.56 11.65
N MET A 94 16.41 11.78 10.33
CA MET A 94 17.62 11.63 9.52
C MET A 94 18.76 12.50 10.08
N GLU A 95 19.98 11.96 10.09
CA GLU A 95 21.18 12.68 10.57
C GLU A 95 21.43 13.99 9.81
N THR A 96 21.11 14.01 8.51
CA THR A 96 21.29 15.17 7.65
C THR A 96 19.98 15.64 7.05
N PHE A 97 19.57 16.86 7.39
CA PHE A 97 18.35 17.45 6.87
C PHE A 97 18.58 18.10 5.50
N ASN A 98 17.83 17.64 4.49
CA ASN A 98 17.78 18.21 3.16
C ASN A 98 16.38 18.78 2.90
N LEU A 99 16.19 20.09 3.06
CA LEU A 99 14.88 20.73 2.92
C LEU A 99 14.23 20.50 1.53
N PRO A 100 14.91 20.70 0.38
CA PRO A 100 14.33 20.39 -0.92
C PRO A 100 13.90 18.92 -1.05
N GLY A 101 14.73 17.98 -0.59
CA GLY A 101 14.43 16.55 -0.63
C GLY A 101 13.26 16.16 0.28
N PHE A 102 13.21 16.72 1.48
CA PHE A 102 12.09 16.57 2.41
C PHE A 102 10.78 17.07 1.80
N LEU A 103 10.76 18.29 1.24
CA LEU A 103 9.57 18.86 0.63
C LEU A 103 9.10 18.05 -0.59
N LEU A 104 10.03 17.60 -1.43
CA LEU A 104 9.71 16.69 -2.54
C LEU A 104 9.11 15.39 -2.03
N THR A 105 9.68 14.84 -0.95
CA THR A 105 9.23 13.58 -0.38
C THR A 105 7.83 13.72 0.22
N LEU A 106 7.57 14.79 0.97
CA LEU A 106 6.29 15.07 1.61
C LEU A 106 5.17 15.41 0.63
N PHE A 107 5.44 16.27 -0.36
CA PHE A 107 4.40 16.81 -1.24
C PHE A 107 4.25 16.08 -2.57
N ILE A 108 5.24 15.27 -2.97
CA ILE A 108 5.21 14.54 -4.23
C ILE A 108 5.25 13.03 -3.99
N TRP A 109 6.31 12.53 -3.34
CA TRP A 109 6.49 11.09 -3.22
C TRP A 109 5.46 10.43 -2.30
N ALA A 110 5.21 10.95 -1.10
CA ALA A 110 4.23 10.40 -0.16
C ALA A 110 2.80 10.34 -0.77
N PRO A 111 2.28 11.39 -1.43
CA PRO A 111 1.02 11.28 -2.16
C PRO A 111 1.02 10.26 -3.29
N ILE A 112 2.12 10.14 -4.06
CA ILE A 112 2.23 9.12 -5.10
C ILE A 112 2.24 7.72 -4.50
N ASN A 113 3.02 7.48 -3.43
CA ASN A 113 3.06 6.21 -2.72
C ASN A 113 1.66 5.85 -2.19
N ALA A 114 1.10 6.74 -1.38
CA ALA A 114 -0.21 6.60 -0.78
C ALA A 114 -1.33 6.44 -1.81
N PHE A 115 -1.18 6.90 -3.05
CA PHE A 115 -2.13 6.70 -4.16
C PHE A 115 -1.90 5.37 -4.89
N SER A 116 -0.65 4.92 -4.99
CA SER A 116 -0.27 3.83 -5.87
C SER A 116 -0.39 2.47 -5.20
N GLU A 117 0.15 2.29 -4.00
CA GLU A 117 0.38 0.95 -3.45
C GLU A 117 -0.90 0.11 -3.30
N GLN A 118 -1.96 0.69 -2.74
CA GLN A 118 -3.20 -0.04 -2.55
C GLN A 118 -3.86 -0.48 -3.87
N LEU A 119 -3.50 0.13 -5.01
CA LEU A 119 -4.02 -0.30 -6.31
C LEU A 119 -3.68 -1.76 -6.58
N ILE A 120 -2.38 -2.10 -6.45
CA ILE A 120 -1.93 -3.47 -6.71
C ILE A 120 -2.36 -4.42 -5.60
N TRP A 121 -2.38 -3.98 -4.34
CA TRP A 121 -2.85 -4.82 -3.23
C TRP A 121 -4.30 -5.25 -3.45
N ILE A 122 -5.19 -4.30 -3.73
CA ILE A 122 -6.61 -4.58 -3.99
C ILE A 122 -6.79 -5.37 -5.29
N TYR A 123 -6.00 -5.09 -6.33
CA TYR A 123 -6.03 -5.89 -7.56
C TYR A 123 -5.70 -7.36 -7.30
N VAL A 124 -4.66 -7.66 -6.51
CA VAL A 124 -4.30 -9.02 -6.13
C VAL A 124 -5.47 -9.73 -5.43
N TYR A 125 -6.09 -9.06 -4.47
CA TYR A 125 -7.26 -9.62 -3.78
C TYR A 125 -8.43 -9.86 -4.75
N GLU A 126 -8.84 -8.84 -5.51
CA GLU A 126 -10.02 -8.90 -6.38
C GLU A 126 -9.85 -9.92 -7.50
N SER A 127 -8.63 -10.11 -8.01
CA SER A 127 -8.32 -11.08 -9.06
C SER A 127 -8.69 -12.50 -8.65
N PHE A 128 -8.47 -12.89 -7.40
CA PHE A 128 -8.89 -14.18 -6.89
C PHE A 128 -10.33 -14.14 -6.37
N ALA A 129 -10.69 -13.13 -5.57
CA ALA A 129 -11.99 -13.05 -4.89
C ALA A 129 -13.20 -13.00 -5.84
N ASN A 130 -12.99 -12.47 -7.06
CA ASN A 130 -14.03 -12.31 -8.08
C ASN A 130 -13.90 -13.29 -9.26
N PHE A 131 -12.91 -14.20 -9.26
CA PHE A 131 -12.69 -15.14 -10.37
C PHE A 131 -13.85 -16.12 -10.58
N TYR A 132 -14.41 -16.65 -9.48
CA TYR A 132 -15.58 -17.51 -9.54
C TYR A 132 -16.86 -16.73 -9.26
N GLN A 133 -17.92 -17.10 -10.00
CA GLN A 133 -19.26 -16.59 -9.77
C GLN A 133 -19.74 -16.79 -8.33
N ALA A 134 -20.67 -15.94 -7.90
CA ALA A 134 -21.09 -15.86 -6.51
C ALA A 134 -21.59 -17.17 -5.88
N LYS A 135 -22.21 -18.05 -6.69
CA LYS A 135 -22.80 -19.32 -6.26
C LYS A 135 -21.80 -20.48 -6.23
N SER A 136 -20.57 -20.31 -6.71
CA SER A 136 -19.58 -21.38 -6.75
C SER A 136 -19.01 -21.66 -5.35
N SER A 137 -18.98 -22.93 -4.96
CA SER A 137 -18.34 -23.38 -3.71
C SER A 137 -16.85 -23.01 -3.65
N LYS A 138 -16.17 -22.93 -4.79
CA LYS A 138 -14.75 -22.55 -4.91
C LYS A 138 -14.48 -21.08 -4.58
N ARG A 139 -15.51 -20.22 -4.60
CA ARG A 139 -15.35 -18.77 -4.37
C ARG A 139 -14.81 -18.48 -2.97
N LYS A 140 -15.23 -19.23 -1.95
CA LYS A 140 -14.75 -19.02 -0.57
C LYS A 140 -13.24 -19.28 -0.49
N THR A 141 -12.78 -20.40 -1.05
CA THR A 141 -11.36 -20.74 -1.11
C THR A 141 -10.56 -19.68 -1.85
N PHE A 142 -11.03 -19.21 -3.01
CA PHE A 142 -10.34 -18.18 -3.77
C PHE A 142 -10.30 -16.83 -3.06
N LYS A 143 -11.34 -16.45 -2.32
CA LYS A 143 -11.28 -15.26 -1.45
C LYS A 143 -10.20 -15.39 -0.39
N VAL A 144 -10.04 -16.57 0.21
CA VAL A 144 -8.98 -16.83 1.20
C VAL A 144 -7.60 -16.76 0.53
N ILE A 145 -7.41 -17.36 -0.64
CA ILE A 145 -6.15 -17.27 -1.39
C ILE A 145 -5.82 -15.82 -1.73
N GLY A 146 -6.78 -15.07 -2.29
CA GLY A 146 -6.59 -13.65 -2.61
C GLY A 146 -6.28 -12.81 -1.37
N PHE A 147 -6.87 -13.14 -0.24
CA PHE A 147 -6.58 -12.48 1.04
C PHE A 147 -5.17 -12.79 1.56
N ILE A 148 -4.73 -14.06 1.46
CA ILE A 148 -3.36 -14.44 1.81
C ILE A 148 -2.37 -13.70 0.91
N LEU A 149 -2.57 -13.70 -0.41
CA LEU A 149 -1.70 -13.00 -1.36
C LEU A 149 -1.68 -11.49 -1.14
N TYR A 150 -2.82 -10.89 -0.76
CA TYR A 150 -2.92 -9.49 -0.34
C TYR A 150 -2.02 -9.18 0.86
N LEU A 151 -2.01 -10.05 1.88
CA LEU A 151 -1.11 -9.88 3.01
C LEU A 151 0.35 -10.17 2.62
N THR A 152 0.58 -11.15 1.75
CA THR A 152 1.92 -11.52 1.26
C THR A 152 2.57 -10.38 0.51
N ILE A 153 1.87 -9.70 -0.41
CA ILE A 153 2.46 -8.58 -1.15
C ILE A 153 2.85 -7.45 -0.21
N ILE A 154 1.98 -7.07 0.74
CA ILE A 154 2.23 -6.02 1.72
C ILE A 154 3.46 -6.41 2.56
N ALA A 155 3.49 -7.61 3.12
CA ALA A 155 4.60 -8.05 3.95
C ALA A 155 5.93 -8.12 3.19
N LEU A 156 5.95 -8.78 2.02
CA LEU A 156 7.19 -8.99 1.27
C LEU A 156 7.76 -7.69 0.70
N ILE A 157 6.93 -6.79 0.17
CA ILE A 157 7.45 -5.52 -0.35
C ILE A 157 8.02 -4.66 0.79
N HIS A 158 7.41 -4.71 1.98
CA HIS A 158 7.94 -4.00 3.14
C HIS A 158 9.27 -4.59 3.61
N ILE A 159 9.33 -5.92 3.78
CA ILE A 159 10.53 -6.61 4.30
C ILE A 159 11.70 -6.56 3.33
N LEU A 160 11.46 -6.68 2.02
CA LEU A 160 12.52 -6.88 1.03
C LEU A 160 12.94 -5.59 0.33
N PHE A 161 12.04 -4.61 0.18
CA PHE A 161 12.30 -3.40 -0.59
C PHE A 161 12.24 -2.16 0.29
N TRP A 162 11.12 -1.92 0.98
CA TRP A 162 10.94 -0.68 1.72
C TRP A 162 11.88 -0.50 2.91
N THR A 163 12.15 -1.55 3.68
CA THR A 163 13.11 -1.52 4.80
C THR A 163 14.53 -1.13 4.39
N LYS A 164 14.87 -1.15 3.10
CA LYS A 164 16.20 -0.77 2.62
C LYS A 164 16.44 0.74 2.57
N PHE A 165 15.37 1.54 2.58
CA PHE A 165 15.49 3.00 2.44
C PHE A 165 14.38 3.82 3.10
N LEU A 166 13.32 3.20 3.65
CA LEU A 166 12.40 3.95 4.51
C LEU A 166 13.06 4.31 5.84
N PHE A 167 12.39 5.24 6.53
CA PHE A 167 12.77 5.83 7.82
C PHE A 167 13.32 4.82 8.83
N GLU A 168 14.42 5.24 9.47
CA GLU A 168 15.05 4.52 10.57
C GLU A 168 14.17 4.57 11.82
N SER A 169 14.18 3.48 12.57
CA SER A 169 13.42 3.36 13.81
C SER A 169 14.18 2.52 14.81
N GLU A 170 14.27 2.97 16.05
CA GLU A 170 14.84 2.17 17.11
C GLU A 170 13.93 0.98 17.46
N SER A 171 14.50 -0.20 17.67
CA SER A 171 13.74 -1.34 18.18
C SER A 171 13.47 -1.18 19.68
N GLN A 172 12.46 -0.39 20.05
CA GLN A 172 12.04 -0.18 21.43
C GLN A 172 10.82 -1.04 21.81
N PHE A 173 11.01 -1.95 22.76
CA PHE A 173 9.90 -2.67 23.38
C PHE A 173 9.16 -1.76 24.39
N PRO A 174 7.81 -1.72 24.41
CA PRO A 174 6.86 -2.53 23.62
C PRO A 174 6.39 -1.85 22.32
N TRP A 175 6.84 -0.62 22.05
CA TRP A 175 6.30 0.24 21.01
C TRP A 175 6.41 -0.35 19.60
N THR A 176 7.55 -0.94 19.25
CA THR A 176 7.77 -1.55 17.93
C THR A 176 6.76 -2.67 17.65
N ILE A 177 6.46 -3.51 18.64
CA ILE A 177 5.50 -4.62 18.49
C ILE A 177 4.08 -4.07 18.29
N ILE A 178 3.72 -3.02 19.02
CA ILE A 178 2.41 -2.37 18.91
C ILE A 178 2.26 -1.75 17.50
N LEU A 179 3.26 -1.05 16.98
CA LEU A 179 3.22 -0.45 15.65
C LEU A 179 3.11 -1.50 14.54
N ILE A 180 3.94 -2.56 14.58
CA ILE A 180 3.91 -3.64 13.59
C ILE A 180 2.55 -4.35 13.61
N SER A 181 2.01 -4.64 14.80
CA SER A 181 0.67 -5.22 14.95
C SER A 181 -0.41 -4.27 14.41
N GLY A 182 -0.25 -2.97 14.63
CA GLY A 182 -1.13 -1.93 14.10
C GLY A 182 -1.12 -1.85 12.57
N ASN A 183 0.04 -1.98 11.92
CA ASN A 183 0.16 -2.08 10.46
C ASN A 183 -0.66 -3.24 9.90
N PHE A 184 -0.67 -4.38 10.59
CA PHE A 184 -1.49 -5.52 10.21
C PHE A 184 -2.97 -5.13 10.27
N ILE A 185 -3.45 -4.58 11.39
CA ILE A 185 -4.86 -4.14 11.56
C ILE A 185 -5.29 -3.16 10.46
N LEU A 186 -4.46 -2.17 10.15
CA LEU A 186 -4.73 -1.19 9.08
C LEU A 186 -4.82 -1.86 7.72
N SER A 187 -3.97 -2.85 7.43
CA SER A 187 -4.03 -3.61 6.18
C SER A 187 -5.39 -4.30 6.01
N PHE A 188 -5.99 -4.88 7.07
CA PHE A 188 -7.38 -5.36 7.00
C PHE A 188 -8.37 -4.23 6.82
N GLY A 189 -8.16 -3.14 7.57
CA GLY A 189 -8.99 -1.94 7.53
C GLY A 189 -9.11 -1.35 6.13
N TYR A 190 -8.01 -1.23 5.40
CA TYR A 190 -7.97 -0.72 4.03
C TYR A 190 -8.79 -1.58 3.08
N LEU A 191 -8.60 -2.89 3.13
CA LEU A 191 -9.41 -3.81 2.34
C LEU A 191 -10.89 -3.70 2.71
N TYR A 192 -11.23 -3.63 4.00
CA TYR A 192 -12.61 -3.42 4.45
C TYR A 192 -13.23 -2.13 3.91
N LEU A 193 -12.53 -0.99 4.04
CA LEU A 193 -13.00 0.31 3.56
C LEU A 193 -13.23 0.30 2.05
N TYR A 194 -12.28 -0.25 1.30
CA TYR A 194 -12.43 -0.39 -0.14
C TYR A 194 -13.62 -1.29 -0.50
N LEU A 195 -13.76 -2.45 0.14
CA LEU A 195 -14.86 -3.38 -0.18
C LEU A 195 -16.23 -2.78 0.13
N LYS A 196 -16.33 -1.95 1.17
CA LYS A 196 -17.56 -1.30 1.60
C LYS A 196 -17.94 -0.10 0.73
N SER A 197 -16.97 0.73 0.37
CA SER A 197 -17.19 1.97 -0.38
C SER A 197 -17.07 1.82 -1.89
N LYS A 198 -16.37 0.78 -2.36
CA LYS A 198 -15.91 0.61 -3.75
C LYS A 198 -15.09 1.80 -4.28
N SER A 199 -14.46 2.53 -3.36
CA SER A 199 -13.63 3.68 -3.63
C SER A 199 -12.26 3.51 -2.97
N MET A 200 -11.21 3.94 -3.67
CA MET A 200 -9.86 4.06 -3.12
C MET A 200 -9.68 5.31 -2.27
N VAL A 201 -10.57 6.31 -2.37
CA VAL A 201 -10.41 7.60 -1.68
C VAL A 201 -10.29 7.45 -0.15
N PRO A 202 -11.16 6.67 0.54
CA PRO A 202 -11.02 6.51 1.98
C PRO A 202 -9.71 5.86 2.39
N VAL A 203 -9.21 4.92 1.58
CA VAL A 203 -7.93 4.23 1.82
C VAL A 203 -6.77 5.19 1.61
N PHE A 204 -6.78 5.92 0.49
CA PHE A 204 -5.78 6.94 0.16
C PHE A 204 -5.65 8.00 1.24
N ILE A 205 -6.76 8.52 1.79
CA ILE A 205 -6.70 9.55 2.83
C ILE A 205 -5.95 9.04 4.06
N ILE A 206 -6.28 7.84 4.54
CA ILE A 206 -5.62 7.27 5.72
C ILE A 206 -4.15 6.96 5.39
N HIS A 207 -3.88 6.38 4.22
CA HIS A 207 -2.53 6.03 3.79
C HIS A 207 -1.65 7.27 3.60
N LEU A 208 -2.19 8.36 3.06
CA LEU A 208 -1.47 9.61 2.90
C LEU A 208 -1.05 10.20 4.25
N ILE A 209 -1.92 10.08 5.26
CA ILE A 209 -1.63 10.54 6.61
C ILE A 209 -0.50 9.71 7.23
N VAL A 210 -0.53 8.39 7.04
CA VAL A 210 0.56 7.49 7.45
C VAL A 210 1.88 7.95 6.84
N ASP A 211 1.95 8.03 5.52
CA ASP A 211 3.18 8.35 4.80
C ASP A 211 3.69 9.75 5.15
N SER A 212 2.79 10.74 5.16
CA SER A 212 3.15 12.12 5.49
C SER A 212 3.65 12.24 6.92
N SER A 213 3.02 11.54 7.86
CA SER A 213 3.44 11.56 9.26
C SER A 213 4.82 10.95 9.44
N ALA A 214 5.10 9.82 8.77
CA ALA A 214 6.41 9.20 8.82
C ALA A 214 7.48 10.11 8.23
N VAL A 215 7.21 10.74 7.08
CA VAL A 215 8.11 11.74 6.47
C VAL A 215 8.38 12.90 7.43
N ILE A 216 7.35 13.46 8.06
CA ILE A 216 7.48 14.60 8.99
C ILE A 216 8.28 14.22 10.23
N LEU A 217 7.95 13.10 10.87
CA LEU A 217 8.55 12.70 12.14
C LEU A 217 10.02 12.29 11.99
N SER A 218 10.38 11.69 10.84
CA SER A 218 11.77 11.30 10.55
C SER A 218 12.55 12.34 9.74
N LEU A 219 11.94 13.49 9.41
CA LEU A 219 12.52 14.50 8.50
C LEU A 219 13.02 13.89 7.17
N TYR A 220 12.33 12.86 6.70
CA TYR A 220 12.84 11.97 5.67
C TYR A 220 12.87 12.59 4.27
N SER A 221 13.93 12.27 3.53
CA SER A 221 14.14 12.63 2.14
C SER A 221 14.50 11.38 1.33
N ILE A 222 13.73 11.07 0.28
CA ILE A 222 13.99 9.92 -0.59
C ILE A 222 15.19 10.11 -1.53
N ILE A 223 15.63 11.36 -1.77
CA ILE A 223 16.65 11.69 -2.77
C ILE A 223 17.93 10.85 -2.65
N PRO A 224 18.54 10.67 -1.46
CA PRO A 224 19.78 9.91 -1.33
C PRO A 224 19.68 8.45 -1.78
N TYR A 225 18.46 7.91 -1.84
CA TYR A 225 18.20 6.50 -2.13
C TYR A 225 17.80 6.26 -3.58
N LEU A 226 17.56 7.31 -4.38
CA LEU A 226 17.07 7.15 -5.75
C LEU A 226 18.11 6.52 -6.69
N PHE A 227 19.39 6.74 -6.42
CA PHE A 227 20.52 6.30 -7.23
C PHE A 227 21.63 5.77 -6.33
N ILE A 228 22.27 4.68 -6.74
CA ILE A 228 23.47 4.08 -6.11
C ILE A 228 24.58 4.04 -7.15
#